data_AF-A0A0F5PR39-F1
#
_entry.id   AF-A0A0F5PR39-F1
#
_cell.length_a   1.000
_cell.length_b   1.000
_cell.length_c   1.000
_cell.angle_alpha   90.00
_cell.angle_beta   90.00
_cell.angle_gamma   90.00
#
_symmetry.space_group_name_H-M   'P 1'
#
loop_
_entity.id
_entity.type
_entity.pdbx_description
1 polymer ?
#
loop_
_entity_poly.entity_id
_entity_poly.type
_entity_poly.pdbx_seq_one_letter_code
_entity_poly.pdbx_strand_id
1 'polypeptide(L)' 'MAAIVREKSAAEIQAIGAGAVNHAVKAIAIARGFVAPNGIDLVMVPAFVEVEIDGEKRTAMKFIVKAR' A
#
# COMPACT_ATOMS: atom_id res chain seq x y z
N MET A 1 3.89 3.54 7.15
CA MET A 1 2.91 2.47 6.84
C MET A 1 2.55 1.62 8.05
N ALA A 2 3.51 0.94 8.69
CA ALA A 2 3.23 0.05 9.83
C ALA A 2 2.45 0.71 10.97
N ALA A 3 2.80 1.95 11.34
CA ALA A 3 2.06 2.73 12.35
C ALA A 3 0.58 2.95 11.97
N ILE A 4 0.30 3.26 10.69
CA ILE A 4 -1.06 3.51 10.19
C ILE A 4 -1.90 2.24 10.27
N VAL A 5 -1.36 1.09 9.88
CA VAL A 5 -2.12 -0.18 9.94
C VAL A 5 -2.38 -0.61 11.39
N ARG A 6 -1.44 -0.34 12.30
CA ARG A 6 -1.63 -0.59 13.73
C ARG A 6 -2.73 0.28 14.34
N GLU A 7 -2.88 1.54 13.90
CA GLU A 7 -3.82 2.51 14.46
C GLU A 7 -5.18 2.55 13.77
N LYS A 8 -5.24 2.33 12.46
CA LYS A 8 -6.44 2.52 11.63
C LYS A 8 -6.93 1.23 10.96
N SER A 9 -6.32 0.08 11.25
CA SER A 9 -6.62 -1.26 10.70
C SER A 9 -6.49 -1.42 9.17
N ALA A 10 -6.35 -0.32 8.42
CA ALA A 10 -6.13 -0.32 6.97
C ALA A 10 -5.29 0.89 6.53
N ALA A 11 -4.58 0.71 5.42
CA ALA A 11 -3.84 1.73 4.70
C ALA A 11 -4.03 1.56 3.20
N GLU A 12 -4.07 2.66 2.47
CA GLU A 12 -4.10 2.68 1.01
C GLU A 12 -2.81 3.32 0.49
N ILE A 13 -2.19 2.70 -0.52
CA ILE A 13 -1.05 3.27 -1.24
C ILE A 13 -1.42 3.34 -2.72
N GLN A 14 -1.20 4.50 -3.33
CA GLN A 14 -1.30 4.68 -4.78
C GLN A 14 0.10 4.94 -5.35
N ALA A 15 0.44 4.26 -6.44
CA ALA A 15 1.76 4.32 -7.05
C ALA A 15 1.65 4.39 -8.58
N ILE A 16 2.46 5.27 -9.20
CA ILE A 16 2.44 5.53 -10.63
C ILE A 16 3.82 5.27 -11.20
N GLY A 17 3.88 4.41 -12.23
CA GLY A 17 5.12 3.96 -12.84
C GLY A 17 5.81 2.82 -12.08
N ALA A 18 6.66 2.08 -12.79
CA ALA A 18 7.27 0.85 -12.31
C ALA A 18 8.13 1.05 -11.05
N GLY A 19 8.88 2.15 -10.97
CA GLY A 19 9.72 2.47 -9.80
C GLY A 19 8.91 2.69 -8.52
N ALA A 20 7.83 3.47 -8.60
CA ALA A 20 6.95 3.72 -7.47
C ALA A 20 6.24 2.44 -7.01
N VAL A 21 5.78 1.62 -7.95
CA VAL A 21 5.16 0.31 -7.64
C VAL A 21 6.13 -0.60 -6.91
N ASN A 22 7.38 -0.71 -7.39
CA ASN A 22 8.41 -1.49 -6.72
C ASN A 22 8.68 -1.00 -5.29
N HIS A 23 8.75 0.31 -5.09
CA HIS A 23 8.92 0.90 -3.76
C HIS A 23 7.71 0.64 -2.85
N ALA A 24 6.49 0.74 -3.36
CA ALA A 24 5.28 0.45 -2.61
C ALA A 24 5.27 -1.01 -2.11
N VAL A 25 5.56 -1.97 -3.00
CA VAL A 25 5.61 -3.40 -2.64
C VAL A 25 6.70 -3.67 -1.59
N LYS A 26 7.91 -3.10 -1.76
CA LYS A 26 8.99 -3.23 -0.76
C LYS A 26 8.59 -2.66 0.59
N ALA A 27 7.94 -1.48 0.62
CA ALA A 27 7.47 -0.86 1.85
C ALA A 27 6.42 -1.71 2.56
N ILE A 28 5.53 -2.38 1.81
CA ILE A 28 4.53 -3.31 2.36
C ILE A 28 5.20 -4.54 2.97
N ALA A 29 6.19 -5.12 2.30
CA ALA A 29 6.96 -6.25 2.81
C ALA A 29 7.68 -5.89 4.12
N ILE A 30 8.32 -4.72 4.18
CA ILE A 30 8.96 -4.20 5.40
C ILE A 30 7.92 -3.98 6.51
N ALA A 31 6.77 -3.38 6.19
CA ALA A 31 5.71 -3.13 7.16
C ALA A 31 5.17 -4.42 7.79
N ARG A 32 5.04 -5.50 6.99
CA ARG A 32 4.66 -6.83 7.49
C ARG A 32 5.62 -7.34 8.55
N GLY A 33 6.93 -7.20 8.32
CA GLY A 33 7.95 -7.58 9.31
C GLY A 33 7.85 -6.80 10.62
N PHE A 34 7.49 -5.52 10.57
CA PHE A 34 7.33 -4.68 11.75
C PHE A 34 6.10 -5.02 12.60
N VAL A 35 5.01 -5.48 11.99
CA VAL A 35 3.75 -5.74 12.71
C VAL A 35 3.59 -7.20 13.13
N ALA A 36 4.32 -8.13 12.50
CA ALA A 36 4.29 -9.56 12.83
C ALA A 36 4.57 -9.87 14.31
N PRO A 37 5.54 -9.23 15.01
CA PRO A 37 5.76 -9.47 16.45
C PRO A 37 4.56 -9.11 17.34
N ASN A 38 3.64 -8.26 16.86
CA ASN A 38 2.41 -7.92 17.57
C ASN A 38 1.25 -8.86 17.22
N GLY A 39 1.51 -9.97 16.53
CA GLY A 39 0.49 -10.94 16.09
C GLY A 39 -0.38 -10.46 14.93
N ILE A 40 0.00 -9.37 14.25
CA ILE A 40 -0.76 -8.81 13.13
C ILE A 40 -0.23 -9.40 11.81
N ASP A 41 -1.08 -10.14 11.09
CA ASP A 41 -0.80 -10.56 9.71
C ASP A 41 -1.38 -9.53 8.73
N LEU A 42 -0.63 -9.20 7.68
CA LEU A 42 -1.06 -8.21 6.68
C LEU A 42 -1.50 -8.89 5.39
N VAL A 43 -2.64 -8.42 4.87
CA VAL A 43 -3.12 -8.74 3.53
C VAL A 43 -3.03 -7.49 2.66
N MET A 44 -2.50 -7.66 1.44
CA MET A 44 -2.47 -6.62 0.41
C MET A 44 -3.35 -7.05 -0.77
N VAL A 45 -4.25 -6.16 -1.19
CA VAL A 45 -5.09 -6.35 -2.38
C VAL A 45 -4.74 -5.27 -3.41
N PRO A 46 -4.11 -5.63 -4.54
CA PRO A 46 -3.82 -4.70 -5.61
C PRO A 46 -5.05 -4.45 -6.50
N ALA A 47 -5.15 -3.25 -7.05
CA ALA A 47 -6.16 -2.87 -8.05
C ALA A 47 -5.62 -1.76 -8.96
N PHE A 48 -6.13 -1.66 -10.18
CA PHE A 48 -5.93 -0.46 -11.00
C PHE A 48 -6.86 0.66 -10.53
N VAL A 49 -6.42 1.90 -10.66
CA VAL A 49 -7.22 3.10 -10.40
C VAL A 49 -6.82 4.21 -11.37
N GLU A 50 -7.78 5.04 -11.78
CA GLU A 50 -7.48 6.30 -12.46
C GLU A 50 -7.21 7.39 -11.41
N VAL A 51 -6.15 8.15 -11.62
CA VAL A 51 -5.81 9.34 -10.81
C VAL A 51 -5.58 10.52 -11.73
N GLU A 52 -5.93 11.71 -11.27
CA GLU A 52 -5.71 12.95 -11.99
C GLU A 52 -4.44 13.62 -11.48
N ILE A 53 -3.51 13.91 -12.39
CA ILE A 53 -2.24 14.59 -12.10
C ILE A 53 -2.02 15.63 -13.19
N ASP A 54 -1.82 16.87 -12.77
CA ASP A 54 -1.58 18.00 -13.69
C ASP A 54 -2.68 18.15 -14.76
N GLY A 55 -3.93 17.79 -14.42
CA GLY A 55 -5.08 17.81 -15.33
C GLY A 55 -5.14 16.62 -16.31
N GLU A 56 -4.19 15.70 -16.23
CA GLU A 56 -4.17 14.47 -17.02
C GLU A 56 -4.61 13.26 -16.19
N LYS A 57 -5.50 12.45 -16.76
CA LYS A 57 -5.82 11.13 -16.20
C LYS A 57 -4.67 10.16 -16.44
N ARG A 58 -4.21 9.52 -15.37
CA ARG A 58 -3.18 8.48 -15.41
C ARG A 58 -3.67 7.21 -14.73
N THR A 59 -3.26 6.07 -15.28
CA THR A 59 -3.47 4.78 -14.63
C THR A 59 -2.42 4.57 -13.55
N ALA A 60 -2.88 4.31 -12.33
CA ALA A 60 -2.06 3.99 -11.18
C ALA A 60 -2.38 2.58 -10.66
N MET A 61 -1.46 2.07 -9.85
CA MET A 61 -1.70 0.89 -9.01
C MET A 61 -2.10 1.35 -7.61
N LYS A 62 -3.21 0.83 -7.12
CA LYS A 62 -3.69 0.97 -5.75
C LYS A 62 -3.41 -0.31 -4.98
N PHE A 63 -2.88 -0.18 -3.78
CA PHE A 63 -2.68 -1.27 -2.83
C PHE A 63 -3.49 -0.99 -1.57
N ILE A 64 -4.52 -1.81 -1.35
CA ILE A 64 -5.28 -1.80 -0.10
C ILE A 64 -4.60 -2.77 0.84
N VAL A 65 -4.09 -2.29 1.97
CA VAL A 65 -3.40 -3.10 2.96
C VAL A 65 -4.15 -3.06 4.28
N LYS A 66 -4.45 -4.22 4.84
CA LYS A 66 -5.21 -4.36 6.09
C LYS A 66 -4.67 -5.50 6.94
N ALA A 67 -4.93 -5.42 8.24
CA ALA A 67 -4.79 -6.60 9.10
C ALA A 67 -5.78 -7.68 8.64
N ARG A 68 -5.36 -8.95 8.72
CA ARG A 68 -6.22 -10.09 8.47
C ARG A 68 -7.24 -10.29 9.58
#